data_AF-A0A7Y4ZFI6-F1
#
_entry.id   AF-A0A7Y4ZFI6-F1
#
_cell.length_a   1.000
_cell.length_b   1.000
_cell.length_c   1.000
_cell.angle_alpha   90.00
_cell.angle_beta   90.00
_cell.angle_gamma   90.00
#
_symmetry.space_group_name_H-M   'P 1'
#
loop_
_entity.id
_entity.type
_entity.pdbx_description
1 polymer ?
#
loop_
_entity_poly.entity_id
_entity_poly.type
_entity_poly.pdbx_seq_one_letter_code
_entity_poly.pdbx_strand_id
1 'polypeptide(L)'
;MPDRLVDPPSGTIFNVHDVSEARAAVSALLRSTGYTVVEMGTGAEALTRVAEELPDLVILDVKLPDMDGFEVCAQLRRGPSARPVKVLHTSSASFTTAKKVQSLDAGADGYLAEPFEEQELLATVRSLLRLKRAEEELRRRALQLRDADERKNEFLAMLAHELRNPLAAITVAVPILREGVQPSAVQSLAVVERQARHLARLVDDLLDVARVTRGTIALQRKVVDLGVILESAVRTVRSTASEARQQELRLALPETPVWVEGDEARLEQLFVNLLHNASKYTPSGGHIACELSLSPEAAEEASMARIVVRDDGVGMTPKTLSRLFSVFSQGDVPLARSQGGLGVGLALARALVELHEGTIGAKSEGLGLGSEFEVKLPRVAPAAAEPAPPPARESVAPPAQGRRIVVVDDNSDLQELLAMSIESWGHQVECASHGVEGLELIERSRPDVAVVDIGLPGIDGYEIARRVRADATMKDTTLVALTGYGSREQQAEALAAGFDAVLVKPVEAQELRQILAGGSHFRRAV
;
A
#
# COMPACT_ATOMS: atom_id res chain seq x y z
N MET A 1 -32.95 24.29 1.56
CA MET A 1 -32.80 22.83 1.74
C MET A 1 -33.43 22.18 0.53
N PRO A 2 -32.69 21.84 -0.53
CA PRO A 2 -33.29 21.18 -1.67
C PRO A 2 -33.53 19.71 -1.34
N ASP A 3 -34.70 19.23 -1.74
CA ASP A 3 -35.14 17.84 -1.72
C ASP A 3 -34.00 16.90 -2.09
N ARG A 4 -33.61 16.03 -1.15
CA ARG A 4 -32.90 14.80 -1.50
C ARG A 4 -33.87 14.00 -2.36
N LEU A 5 -33.59 13.97 -3.67
CA LEU A 5 -34.10 13.00 -4.63
C LEU A 5 -34.21 11.64 -3.93
N VAL A 6 -35.45 11.28 -3.58
CA VAL A 6 -35.78 9.94 -3.12
C VAL A 6 -35.64 9.07 -4.36
N ASP A 7 -34.64 8.20 -4.38
CA ASP A 7 -34.50 7.19 -5.44
C ASP A 7 -35.87 6.54 -5.71
N PRO A 8 -36.24 6.34 -6.98
CA PRO A 8 -37.53 5.72 -7.32
C PRO A 8 -37.65 4.38 -6.57
N PRO A 9 -38.85 3.97 -6.13
CA PRO A 9 -39.00 2.75 -5.37
C PRO A 9 -38.66 1.52 -6.23
N SER A 10 -37.42 1.05 -6.14
CA SER A 10 -36.98 -0.20 -6.75
C SER A 10 -37.15 -1.35 -5.77
N GLY A 11 -37.90 -2.38 -6.17
CA GLY A 11 -38.03 -3.62 -5.41
C GLY A 11 -39.08 -4.54 -5.98
N THR A 12 -38.87 -5.85 -5.83
CA THR A 12 -39.80 -6.90 -6.23
C THR A 12 -40.67 -7.27 -5.05
N ILE A 13 -41.98 -7.06 -5.17
CA ILE A 13 -42.98 -7.38 -4.16
C ILE A 13 -43.83 -8.55 -4.64
N PHE A 14 -43.95 -9.57 -3.81
CA PHE A 14 -44.84 -10.68 -4.03
C PHE A 14 -46.15 -10.41 -3.29
N ASN A 15 -47.26 -10.37 -4.01
CA ASN A 15 -48.59 -10.12 -3.44
C ASN A 15 -49.40 -11.41 -3.48
N VAL A 16 -49.59 -12.03 -2.31
CA VAL A 16 -50.24 -13.32 -2.11
C VAL A 16 -51.57 -13.10 -1.43
N HIS A 17 -52.66 -13.33 -2.16
CA HIS A 17 -54.02 -13.17 -1.65
C HIS A 17 -54.97 -14.06 -2.47
N ASP A 18 -55.93 -14.70 -1.84
CA ASP A 18 -56.91 -15.57 -2.50
C ASP A 18 -57.94 -14.82 -3.37
N VAL A 19 -58.44 -13.67 -2.89
CA VAL A 19 -59.42 -12.83 -3.59
C VAL A 19 -58.77 -12.06 -4.74
N SER A 20 -59.20 -12.36 -5.97
CA SER A 20 -58.60 -11.80 -7.18
C SER A 20 -58.76 -10.29 -7.30
N GLU A 21 -59.90 -9.72 -6.88
CA GLU A 21 -60.14 -8.28 -6.89
C GLU A 21 -59.23 -7.53 -5.90
N ALA A 22 -59.11 -8.03 -4.67
CA ALA A 22 -58.25 -7.45 -3.64
C ALA A 22 -56.77 -7.54 -4.05
N ARG A 23 -56.35 -8.70 -4.56
CA ARG A 23 -55.00 -8.92 -5.10
C ARG A 23 -54.67 -7.94 -6.23
N ALA A 24 -55.58 -7.77 -7.20
CA ALA A 24 -55.38 -6.86 -8.32
C ALA A 24 -55.31 -5.39 -7.88
N ALA A 25 -56.15 -4.97 -6.92
CA ALA A 25 -56.16 -3.61 -6.39
C ALA A 25 -54.85 -3.24 -5.71
N VAL A 26 -54.36 -4.09 -4.80
CA VAL A 26 -53.07 -3.89 -4.10
C VAL A 26 -51.92 -3.86 -5.10
N SER A 27 -51.92 -4.76 -6.09
CA SER A 27 -50.87 -4.80 -7.12
C SER A 27 -50.88 -3.57 -8.02
N ALA A 28 -52.05 -3.08 -8.41
CA ALA A 28 -52.18 -1.86 -9.22
C ALA A 28 -51.62 -0.63 -8.47
N LEU A 29 -51.97 -0.49 -7.18
CA LEU A 29 -51.43 0.58 -6.33
C LEU A 29 -49.91 0.52 -6.24
N LEU A 30 -49.34 -0.64 -5.91
CA LEU A 30 -47.89 -0.80 -5.77
C LEU A 30 -47.15 -0.56 -7.09
N ARG A 31 -47.67 -1.08 -8.21
CA ARG A 31 -47.10 -0.83 -9.56
C ARG A 31 -47.15 0.64 -9.93
N SER A 32 -48.22 1.36 -9.57
CA SER A 32 -48.34 2.81 -9.83
C SER A 32 -47.24 3.63 -9.13
N THR A 33 -46.66 3.09 -8.06
CA THR A 33 -45.55 3.70 -7.32
C THR A 33 -44.17 3.26 -7.79
N GLY A 34 -44.07 2.36 -8.78
CA GLY A 34 -42.81 1.93 -9.39
C GLY A 34 -42.28 0.57 -8.95
N TYR A 35 -42.97 -0.16 -8.07
CA TYR A 35 -42.56 -1.51 -7.66
C TYR A 35 -42.87 -2.56 -8.73
N THR A 36 -42.01 -3.56 -8.85
CA THR A 36 -42.31 -4.78 -9.61
C THR A 36 -43.15 -5.69 -8.74
N VAL A 37 -44.36 -6.04 -9.19
CA VAL A 37 -45.29 -6.86 -8.39
C VAL A 37 -45.64 -8.16 -9.09
N VAL A 38 -45.41 -9.28 -8.42
CA VAL A 38 -45.82 -10.63 -8.85
C VAL A 38 -47.01 -11.07 -7.99
N GLU A 39 -48.09 -11.49 -8.65
CA GLU A 39 -49.34 -11.88 -8.01
C GLU A 39 -49.43 -13.40 -7.88
N MET A 40 -49.89 -13.88 -6.73
CA MET A 40 -50.09 -15.31 -6.46
C MET A 40 -51.39 -15.52 -5.68
N GLY A 41 -52.08 -16.63 -5.98
CA GLY A 41 -53.38 -16.93 -5.37
C GLY A 41 -53.32 -17.85 -4.14
N THR A 42 -52.19 -18.52 -3.93
CA THR A 42 -52.07 -19.61 -2.95
C THR A 42 -50.73 -19.55 -2.20
N GLY A 43 -50.69 -20.15 -1.01
CA GLY A 43 -49.49 -20.21 -0.18
C GLY A 43 -48.40 -21.12 -0.77
N ALA A 44 -48.79 -22.24 -1.38
CA ALA A 44 -47.86 -23.17 -2.04
C ALA A 44 -47.14 -22.53 -3.24
N GLU A 45 -47.86 -21.71 -4.01
CA GLU A 45 -47.27 -20.95 -5.12
C GLU A 45 -46.24 -19.94 -4.58
N ALA A 46 -46.59 -19.25 -3.48
CA ALA A 46 -45.69 -18.29 -2.83
C ALA A 46 -44.38 -18.93 -2.36
N LEU A 47 -44.44 -20.07 -1.67
CA LEU A 47 -43.25 -20.78 -1.20
C LEU A 47 -42.35 -21.22 -2.37
N THR A 48 -42.95 -21.72 -3.45
CA THR A 48 -42.22 -22.16 -4.65
C THR A 48 -41.51 -20.98 -5.32
N ARG A 49 -42.23 -19.88 -5.55
CA ARG A 49 -41.68 -18.69 -6.22
C ARG A 49 -40.61 -17.98 -5.39
N VAL A 50 -40.78 -17.89 -4.07
CA VAL A 50 -39.77 -17.25 -3.20
C VAL A 50 -38.46 -18.03 -3.23
N ALA A 51 -38.50 -19.36 -3.39
CA ALA A 51 -37.31 -20.18 -3.54
C ALA A 51 -36.56 -19.92 -4.87
N GLU A 52 -37.28 -19.51 -5.93
CA GLU A 52 -36.73 -19.26 -7.26
C GLU A 52 -36.24 -17.82 -7.47
N GLU A 53 -37.00 -16.83 -7.00
CA GLU A 53 -36.85 -15.42 -7.42
C GLU A 53 -36.46 -14.44 -6.29
N LEU A 54 -36.49 -14.86 -5.01
CA LEU A 54 -36.09 -14.07 -3.82
C LEU A 54 -36.58 -12.59 -3.82
N PRO A 55 -37.86 -12.33 -3.54
CA PRO A 55 -38.40 -10.96 -3.53
C PRO A 55 -37.87 -10.10 -2.37
N ASP A 56 -38.12 -8.80 -2.46
CA ASP A 56 -37.83 -7.84 -1.41
C ASP A 56 -38.84 -7.86 -0.27
N LEU A 57 -40.11 -8.05 -0.61
CA LEU A 57 -41.21 -8.12 0.34
C LEU A 57 -42.26 -9.12 -0.16
N VAL A 58 -42.82 -9.90 0.74
CA VAL A 58 -44.04 -10.68 0.51
C VAL A 58 -45.16 -10.02 1.31
N ILE A 59 -46.18 -9.54 0.61
CA ILE A 59 -47.47 -9.17 1.19
C ILE A 59 -48.31 -10.44 1.16
N LEU A 60 -48.76 -10.88 2.32
CA LEU A 60 -49.29 -12.22 2.51
C LEU A 60 -50.59 -12.15 3.29
N ASP A 61 -51.70 -12.45 2.63
CA ASP A 61 -52.95 -12.63 3.33
C ASP A 61 -52.89 -13.86 4.25
N VAL A 62 -53.50 -13.73 5.42
CA VAL A 62 -53.55 -14.81 6.41
C VAL A 62 -54.49 -15.94 5.97
N LYS A 63 -55.55 -15.64 5.21
CA LYS A 63 -56.57 -16.63 4.80
C LYS A 63 -56.40 -17.07 3.35
N LEU A 64 -55.50 -18.01 3.12
CA LEU A 64 -55.32 -18.61 1.79
C LEU A 64 -56.10 -19.94 1.67
N PRO A 65 -56.45 -20.39 0.45
CA PRO A 65 -57.30 -21.55 0.25
C PRO A 65 -56.61 -22.89 0.56
N ASP A 66 -55.28 -22.94 0.53
CA ASP A 66 -54.47 -24.16 0.60
C ASP A 66 -53.69 -24.31 1.91
N MET A 67 -53.29 -23.21 2.55
CA MET A 67 -52.59 -23.20 3.84
C MET A 67 -52.77 -21.84 4.55
N ASP A 68 -52.51 -21.79 5.85
CA ASP A 68 -52.59 -20.52 6.59
C ASP A 68 -51.38 -19.61 6.25
N GLY A 69 -51.58 -18.30 6.08
CA GLY A 69 -50.49 -17.35 5.89
C GLY A 69 -49.45 -17.38 7.02
N PHE A 70 -49.87 -17.68 8.27
CA PHE A 70 -48.92 -17.90 9.37
C PHE A 70 -47.99 -19.10 9.09
N GLU A 71 -48.52 -20.16 8.48
CA GLU A 71 -47.77 -21.35 8.12
C GLU A 71 -46.81 -21.07 6.97
N VAL A 72 -47.24 -20.33 5.95
CA VAL A 72 -46.38 -19.84 4.87
C VAL A 72 -45.21 -19.03 5.44
N CYS A 73 -45.49 -18.05 6.32
CA CYS A 73 -44.44 -17.26 6.95
C CYS A 73 -43.46 -18.12 7.76
N ALA A 74 -43.98 -19.05 8.58
CA ALA A 74 -43.13 -19.94 9.36
C ALA A 74 -42.24 -20.84 8.47
N GLN A 75 -42.75 -21.31 7.33
CA GLN A 75 -41.97 -22.09 6.37
C GLN A 75 -40.90 -21.23 5.67
N LEU A 76 -41.24 -20.00 5.27
CA LEU A 76 -40.27 -19.04 4.73
C LEU A 76 -39.12 -18.79 5.72
N ARG A 77 -39.40 -18.71 7.03
CA ARG A 77 -38.37 -18.52 8.07
C ARG A 77 -37.53 -19.75 8.39
N ARG A 78 -37.98 -20.95 8.02
CA ARG A 78 -37.22 -22.21 8.22
C ARG A 78 -36.31 -22.57 7.03
N GLY A 79 -36.56 -21.99 5.85
CA GLY A 79 -35.80 -22.30 4.64
C GLY A 79 -34.37 -21.71 4.62
N PRO A 80 -33.48 -22.20 3.72
CA PRO A 80 -32.15 -21.62 3.50
C PRO A 80 -32.20 -20.13 3.08
N SER A 81 -33.30 -19.73 2.44
CA SER A 81 -33.63 -18.38 1.99
C SER A 81 -34.28 -17.50 3.05
N ALA A 82 -34.32 -17.91 4.32
CA ALA A 82 -35.14 -17.29 5.37
C ALA A 82 -34.78 -15.86 5.79
N ARG A 83 -33.58 -15.38 5.45
CA ARG A 83 -32.98 -14.18 6.07
C ARG A 83 -33.08 -12.85 5.30
N PRO A 84 -33.30 -12.78 3.98
CA PRO A 84 -33.37 -11.50 3.27
C PRO A 84 -34.79 -11.02 2.94
N VAL A 85 -35.81 -11.89 2.96
CA VAL A 85 -37.17 -11.54 2.51
C VAL A 85 -38.00 -10.96 3.65
N LYS A 86 -38.53 -9.74 3.48
CA LYS A 86 -39.49 -9.16 4.44
C LYS A 86 -40.89 -9.74 4.21
N VAL A 87 -41.67 -9.90 5.27
CA VAL A 87 -43.06 -10.41 5.21
C VAL A 87 -44.01 -9.44 5.90
N LEU A 88 -45.02 -8.98 5.17
CA LEU A 88 -46.14 -8.17 5.66
C LEU A 88 -47.40 -9.01 5.63
N HIS A 89 -47.94 -9.36 6.80
CA HIS A 89 -49.24 -10.04 6.85
C HIS A 89 -50.39 -9.06 6.61
N THR A 90 -51.36 -9.42 5.77
CA THR A 90 -52.66 -8.76 5.67
C THR A 90 -53.74 -9.66 6.24
N SER A 91 -54.76 -9.09 6.90
CA SER A 91 -55.86 -9.88 7.47
C SER A 91 -57.10 -9.04 7.75
N SER A 92 -58.29 -9.63 7.65
CA SER A 92 -59.58 -8.97 7.92
C SER A 92 -59.66 -8.29 9.30
N ALA A 93 -60.32 -7.12 9.38
CA ALA A 93 -60.47 -6.27 10.57
C ALA A 93 -61.21 -6.90 11.78
N SER A 94 -61.81 -8.08 11.63
CA SER A 94 -62.50 -8.79 12.73
C SER A 94 -61.53 -9.46 13.74
N PHE A 95 -60.29 -8.97 13.90
CA PHE A 95 -59.20 -9.68 14.56
C PHE A 95 -58.80 -9.07 15.92
N THR A 96 -58.51 -9.96 16.88
CA THR A 96 -58.11 -9.63 18.26
C THR A 96 -56.61 -9.33 18.36
N THR A 97 -56.18 -8.60 19.39
CA THR A 97 -54.75 -8.36 19.71
C THR A 97 -53.91 -9.65 19.70
N ALA A 98 -54.50 -10.79 20.09
CA ALA A 98 -53.85 -12.09 20.09
C ALA A 98 -53.35 -12.54 18.70
N LYS A 99 -54.09 -12.21 17.63
CA LYS A 99 -53.69 -12.63 16.27
C LYS A 99 -52.61 -11.75 15.68
N LYS A 100 -52.54 -10.47 16.07
CA LYS A 100 -51.40 -9.59 15.75
C LYS A 100 -50.11 -10.10 16.39
N VAL A 101 -50.18 -10.56 17.63
CA VAL A 101 -49.05 -11.21 18.32
C VAL A 101 -48.67 -12.48 17.58
N GLN A 102 -49.64 -13.33 17.21
CA GLN A 102 -49.40 -14.53 16.42
C GLN A 102 -48.72 -14.24 15.06
N SER A 103 -49.06 -13.15 14.37
CA SER A 103 -48.39 -12.73 13.12
C SER A 103 -46.91 -12.48 13.33
N LEU A 104 -46.55 -11.74 14.39
CA LEU A 104 -45.17 -11.38 14.69
C LEU A 104 -44.38 -12.59 15.22
N ASP A 105 -44.99 -13.43 16.05
CA ASP A 105 -44.38 -14.66 16.57
C ASP A 105 -44.14 -15.71 15.47
N ALA A 106 -44.98 -15.72 14.42
CA ALA A 106 -44.76 -16.52 13.22
C ALA A 106 -43.60 -15.99 12.34
N GLY A 107 -43.05 -14.82 12.69
CA GLY A 107 -41.89 -14.22 12.06
C GLY A 107 -42.19 -13.16 11.00
N ALA A 108 -43.41 -12.63 10.92
CA ALA A 108 -43.69 -11.51 10.02
C ALA A 108 -42.99 -10.23 10.50
N ASP A 109 -42.50 -9.42 9.56
CA ASP A 109 -41.85 -8.14 9.85
C ASP A 109 -42.87 -7.01 10.04
N GLY A 110 -44.10 -7.19 9.53
CA GLY A 110 -45.18 -6.24 9.67
C GLY A 110 -46.56 -6.89 9.60
N TYR A 111 -47.57 -6.13 9.98
CA TYR A 111 -48.97 -6.53 9.97
C TYR A 111 -49.84 -5.34 9.55
N LEU A 112 -50.84 -5.60 8.71
CA LEU A 112 -51.81 -4.61 8.24
C LEU A 112 -53.22 -5.20 8.27
N ALA A 113 -54.19 -4.47 8.83
CA ALA A 113 -55.57 -4.93 8.95
C ALA A 113 -56.43 -4.42 7.79
N GLU A 114 -57.24 -5.29 7.19
CA GLU A 114 -58.14 -4.95 6.08
C GLU A 114 -59.55 -4.57 6.56
N PRO A 115 -60.17 -3.51 6.02
CA PRO A 115 -59.66 -2.64 4.97
C PRO A 115 -58.61 -1.65 5.54
N PHE A 116 -57.48 -1.53 4.84
CA PHE A 116 -56.44 -0.54 5.14
C PHE A 116 -56.49 0.62 4.15
N GLU A 117 -56.01 1.79 4.57
CA GLU A 117 -55.88 2.93 3.68
C GLU A 117 -54.65 2.78 2.76
N GLU A 118 -54.73 3.30 1.53
CA GLU A 118 -53.63 3.26 0.56
C GLU A 118 -52.33 3.84 1.13
N GLN A 119 -52.45 4.94 1.88
CA GLN A 119 -51.30 5.59 2.51
C GLN A 119 -50.65 4.72 3.59
N GLU A 120 -51.45 3.95 4.34
CA GLU A 120 -50.97 3.06 5.40
C GLU A 120 -50.19 1.86 4.81
N LEU A 121 -50.72 1.26 3.75
CA LEU A 121 -50.02 0.20 3.02
C LEU A 121 -48.69 0.71 2.46
N LEU A 122 -48.72 1.84 1.73
CA LEU A 122 -47.51 2.39 1.12
C LEU A 122 -46.47 2.81 2.16
N ALA A 123 -46.89 3.39 3.29
CA ALA A 123 -45.98 3.75 4.38
C ALA A 123 -45.33 2.51 5.01
N THR A 124 -46.12 1.45 5.23
CA THR A 124 -45.64 0.19 5.81
C THR A 124 -44.67 -0.52 4.87
N VAL A 125 -45.01 -0.64 3.59
CA VAL A 125 -44.15 -1.21 2.55
C VAL A 125 -42.83 -0.45 2.45
N ARG A 126 -42.87 0.89 2.40
CA ARG A 126 -41.65 1.73 2.36
C ARG A 126 -40.79 1.54 3.60
N SER A 127 -41.40 1.44 4.79
CA SER A 127 -40.68 1.21 6.05
C SER A 127 -39.96 -0.13 6.04
N LEU A 128 -40.64 -1.21 5.65
CA LEU A 128 -40.06 -2.56 5.60
C LEU A 128 -38.93 -2.68 4.58
N LEU A 129 -39.10 -2.09 3.39
CA LEU A 129 -38.06 -2.08 2.37
C LEU A 129 -36.85 -1.23 2.79
N ARG A 130 -37.06 -0.11 3.50
CA ARG A 130 -35.96 0.68 4.08
C ARG A 130 -35.20 -0.13 5.13
N LEU A 131 -35.90 -0.88 5.98
CA LEU A 131 -35.28 -1.75 6.98
C LEU A 131 -34.46 -2.86 6.31
N LYS A 132 -35.00 -3.52 5.27
CA LYS A 132 -34.27 -4.54 4.49
C LYS A 132 -32.95 -3.98 3.93
N ARG A 133 -33.01 -2.83 3.26
CA ARG A 133 -31.81 -2.19 2.67
C ARG A 133 -30.75 -1.87 3.73
N ALA A 134 -31.17 -1.38 4.90
CA ALA A 134 -30.25 -1.10 6.01
C ALA A 134 -29.61 -2.37 6.59
N GLU A 135 -30.37 -3.46 6.73
CA GLU A 135 -29.85 -4.77 7.17
C GLU A 135 -28.85 -5.37 6.17
N GLU A 136 -29.16 -5.28 4.86
CA GLU A 136 -28.26 -5.73 3.80
C GLU A 136 -26.98 -4.91 3.74
N GLU A 137 -27.07 -3.60 3.88
CA GLU A 137 -25.91 -2.72 3.94
C GLU A 137 -25.04 -3.01 5.16
N LEU A 138 -25.64 -3.18 6.34
CA LEU A 138 -24.92 -3.57 7.56
C LEU A 138 -24.22 -4.91 7.39
N ARG A 139 -24.89 -5.89 6.80
CA ARG A 139 -24.30 -7.22 6.54
C ARG A 139 -23.15 -7.15 5.55
N ARG A 140 -23.28 -6.38 4.47
CA ARG A 140 -22.21 -6.14 3.49
C ARG A 140 -21.00 -5.49 4.16
N ARG A 141 -21.21 -4.43 4.96
CA ARG A 141 -20.13 -3.76 5.71
C ARG A 141 -19.47 -4.69 6.72
N ALA A 142 -20.25 -5.51 7.44
CA ALA A 142 -19.73 -6.48 8.39
C ALA A 142 -18.84 -7.53 7.69
N LEU A 143 -19.25 -8.05 6.53
CA LEU A 143 -18.42 -8.94 5.72
C LEU A 143 -17.13 -8.26 5.26
N GLN A 144 -17.22 -7.02 4.75
CA GLN A 144 -16.05 -6.25 4.34
C GLN A 144 -15.05 -6.02 5.49
N LEU A 145 -15.54 -5.70 6.69
CA LEU A 145 -14.70 -5.53 7.88
C LEU A 145 -14.03 -6.83 8.31
N ARG A 146 -14.75 -7.96 8.24
CA ARG A 146 -14.17 -9.28 8.56
C ARG A 146 -13.09 -9.67 7.55
N ASP A 147 -13.36 -9.51 6.26
CA ASP A 147 -12.38 -9.77 5.20
C ASP A 147 -11.12 -8.88 5.37
N ALA A 148 -11.30 -7.62 5.77
CA ALA A 148 -10.18 -6.72 6.02
C ALA A 148 -9.37 -7.14 7.28
N ASP A 149 -10.03 -7.56 8.34
CA ASP A 149 -9.37 -8.01 9.56
C ASP A 149 -8.61 -9.33 9.36
N GLU A 150 -9.19 -10.27 8.63
CA GLU A 150 -8.53 -11.52 8.27
C GLU A 150 -7.26 -11.27 7.46
N ARG A 151 -7.32 -10.40 6.43
CA ARG A 151 -6.13 -9.98 5.66
C ARG A 151 -5.07 -9.31 6.52
N LYS A 152 -5.48 -8.47 7.48
CA LYS A 152 -4.57 -7.82 8.43
C LYS A 152 -3.86 -8.85 9.31
N ASN A 153 -4.59 -9.84 9.83
CA ASN A 153 -4.05 -10.87 10.70
C ASN A 153 -3.10 -11.81 9.93
N GLU A 154 -3.46 -12.19 8.69
CA GLU A 154 -2.59 -12.94 7.78
C GLU A 154 -1.28 -12.18 7.48
N PHE A 155 -1.39 -10.88 7.23
CA PHE A 155 -0.23 -10.00 7.06
C PHE A 155 0.66 -9.97 8.30
N LEU A 156 0.11 -9.78 9.51
CA LEU A 156 0.91 -9.74 10.74
C LEU A 156 1.64 -11.06 10.98
N ALA A 157 1.01 -12.20 10.69
CA ALA A 157 1.64 -13.51 10.78
C ALA A 157 2.79 -13.68 9.77
N MET A 158 2.57 -13.26 8.53
CA MET A 158 3.60 -13.28 7.48
C MET A 158 4.76 -12.35 7.81
N LEU A 159 4.49 -11.12 8.26
CA LEU A 159 5.51 -10.17 8.69
C LEU A 159 6.36 -10.73 9.82
N ALA A 160 5.72 -11.34 10.83
CA ALA A 160 6.45 -11.97 11.92
C ALA A 160 7.38 -13.08 11.41
N HIS A 161 6.95 -13.84 10.40
CA HIS A 161 7.79 -14.88 9.81
C HIS A 161 8.97 -14.31 8.99
N GLU A 162 8.69 -13.33 8.12
CA GLU A 162 9.67 -12.67 7.25
C GLU A 162 10.71 -11.87 8.05
N LEU A 163 10.37 -11.34 9.23
CA LEU A 163 11.34 -10.72 10.14
C LEU A 163 12.13 -11.76 10.96
N ARG A 164 11.46 -12.84 11.41
CA ARG A 164 12.11 -13.87 12.23
C ARG A 164 13.20 -14.62 11.47
N ASN A 165 13.02 -14.86 10.17
CA ASN A 165 13.96 -15.61 9.34
C ASN A 165 15.36 -14.94 9.23
N PRO A 166 15.50 -13.68 8.77
CA PRO A 166 16.79 -12.98 8.74
C PRO A 166 17.38 -12.82 10.14
N LEU A 167 16.54 -12.55 11.15
CA LEU A 167 16.99 -12.43 12.53
C LEU A 167 17.57 -13.74 13.08
N ALA A 168 16.94 -14.88 12.79
CA ALA A 168 17.44 -16.19 13.18
C ALA A 168 18.80 -16.50 12.53
N ALA A 169 18.95 -16.17 11.24
CA ALA A 169 20.22 -16.35 10.54
C ALA A 169 21.34 -15.47 11.12
N ILE A 170 21.05 -14.21 11.47
CA ILE A 170 22.01 -13.34 12.18
C ILE A 170 22.37 -13.93 13.55
N THR A 171 21.36 -14.38 14.31
CA THR A 171 21.55 -14.93 15.66
C THR A 171 22.45 -16.17 15.65
N VAL A 172 22.37 -17.00 14.60
CA VAL A 172 23.25 -18.17 14.43
C VAL A 172 24.66 -17.78 13.95
N ALA A 173 24.77 -16.77 13.09
CA ALA A 173 26.05 -16.34 12.52
C ALA A 173 26.93 -15.57 13.52
N VAL A 174 26.34 -14.80 14.45
CA VAL A 174 27.08 -13.96 15.41
C VAL A 174 28.00 -14.76 16.35
N PRO A 175 27.59 -15.90 16.94
CA PRO A 175 28.51 -16.74 17.72
C PRO A 175 29.71 -17.25 16.90
N ILE A 176 29.50 -17.66 15.65
CA ILE A 176 30.56 -18.13 14.75
C ILE A 176 31.56 -17.02 14.45
N LEU A 177 31.07 -15.78 14.29
CA LEU A 177 31.92 -14.60 14.16
C LEU A 177 32.79 -14.36 15.39
N ARG A 178 32.22 -14.53 16.59
CA ARG A 178 32.94 -14.36 17.87
C ARG A 178 34.04 -15.41 18.06
N GLU A 179 33.87 -16.61 17.53
CA GLU A 179 34.90 -17.66 17.57
C GLU A 179 36.13 -17.32 16.69
N GLY A 180 35.98 -16.43 15.71
CA GLY A 180 37.10 -15.91 14.90
C GLY A 180 37.77 -16.93 13.97
N VAL A 181 37.24 -18.16 13.88
CA VAL A 181 37.80 -19.22 13.04
C VAL A 181 37.55 -18.91 11.56
N GLN A 182 38.62 -18.86 10.76
CA GLN A 182 38.52 -18.71 9.30
C GLN A 182 38.46 -20.09 8.62
N PRO A 183 37.67 -20.26 7.54
CA PRO A 183 36.94 -19.25 6.76
C PRO A 183 35.49 -18.99 7.22
N SER A 184 35.04 -19.66 8.29
CA SER A 184 33.64 -19.60 8.76
C SER A 184 33.23 -18.22 9.27
N ALA A 185 34.17 -17.44 9.83
CA ALA A 185 33.92 -16.06 10.23
C ALA A 185 33.62 -15.15 9.03
N VAL A 186 34.42 -15.19 7.95
CA VAL A 186 34.13 -14.39 6.73
C VAL A 186 32.79 -14.76 6.11
N GLN A 187 32.47 -16.06 6.04
CA GLN A 187 31.17 -16.52 5.53
C GLN A 187 30.00 -16.06 6.40
N SER A 188 30.16 -16.13 7.72
CA SER A 188 29.15 -15.69 8.69
C SER A 188 28.93 -14.18 8.64
N LEU A 189 29.99 -13.39 8.41
CA LEU A 189 29.89 -11.93 8.25
C LEU A 189 29.08 -11.60 7.01
N ALA A 190 29.37 -12.26 5.88
CA ALA A 190 28.62 -12.09 4.64
C ALA A 190 27.13 -12.50 4.79
N VAL A 191 26.82 -13.49 5.64
CA VAL A 191 25.43 -13.81 6.01
C VAL A 191 24.81 -12.66 6.80
N VAL A 192 25.46 -12.19 7.87
CA VAL A 192 24.94 -11.08 8.72
C VAL A 192 24.66 -9.84 7.88
N GLU A 193 25.60 -9.41 7.04
CA GLU A 193 25.45 -8.23 6.20
C GLU A 193 24.27 -8.35 5.22
N ARG A 194 24.11 -9.53 4.58
CA ARG A 194 23.01 -9.77 3.64
C ARG A 194 21.66 -9.77 4.35
N GLN A 195 21.57 -10.38 5.52
CA GLN A 195 20.33 -10.46 6.29
C GLN A 195 19.96 -9.10 6.91
N ALA A 196 20.94 -8.32 7.39
CA ALA A 196 20.72 -6.97 7.89
C ALA A 196 20.19 -6.04 6.80
N ARG A 197 20.81 -6.05 5.61
CA ARG A 197 20.32 -5.31 4.42
C ARG A 197 18.93 -5.77 3.98
N HIS A 198 18.61 -7.06 4.14
CA HIS A 198 17.28 -7.56 3.85
C HIS A 198 16.23 -7.00 4.84
N LEU A 199 16.54 -7.02 6.14
CA LEU A 199 15.65 -6.55 7.19
C LEU A 199 15.40 -5.04 7.09
N ALA A 200 16.43 -4.24 6.76
CA ALA A 200 16.27 -2.81 6.49
C ALA A 200 15.26 -2.56 5.36
N ARG A 201 15.43 -3.21 4.20
CA ARG A 201 14.49 -3.10 3.07
C ARG A 201 13.06 -3.50 3.44
N LEU A 202 12.88 -4.58 4.22
CA LEU A 202 11.55 -4.99 4.68
C LEU A 202 10.88 -3.91 5.56
N VAL A 203 11.65 -3.26 6.43
CA VAL A 203 11.14 -2.17 7.28
C VAL A 203 10.76 -0.96 6.42
N ASP A 204 11.60 -0.58 5.46
CA ASP A 204 11.32 0.55 4.55
C ASP A 204 10.05 0.31 3.72
N ASP A 205 9.89 -0.90 3.16
CA ASP A 205 8.69 -1.29 2.41
C ASP A 205 7.40 -1.17 3.26
N LEU A 206 7.48 -1.54 4.54
CA LEU A 206 6.36 -1.42 5.48
C LEU A 206 6.00 0.03 5.78
N LEU A 207 7.01 0.87 5.99
CA LEU A 207 6.80 2.30 6.24
C LEU A 207 6.20 2.98 5.01
N ASP A 208 6.65 2.62 3.81
CA ASP A 208 6.10 3.16 2.57
C ASP A 208 4.64 2.73 2.35
N VAL A 209 4.26 1.48 2.61
CA VAL A 209 2.83 1.07 2.57
C VAL A 209 1.99 1.80 3.60
N ALA A 210 2.51 1.99 4.81
CA ALA A 210 1.80 2.72 5.84
C ALA A 210 1.56 4.19 5.42
N ARG A 211 2.50 4.79 4.69
CA ARG A 211 2.35 6.13 4.10
C ARG A 211 1.37 6.16 2.93
N VAL A 212 1.41 5.16 2.04
CA VAL A 212 0.41 4.99 0.95
C VAL A 212 -0.99 4.93 1.53
N THR A 213 -1.22 4.05 2.49
CA THR A 213 -2.55 3.78 3.06
C THR A 213 -3.14 5.01 3.75
N ARG A 214 -2.28 5.88 4.30
CA ARG A 214 -2.69 7.15 4.94
C ARG A 214 -2.74 8.33 3.97
N GLY A 215 -2.36 8.16 2.71
CA GLY A 215 -2.29 9.23 1.71
C GLY A 215 -1.24 10.31 2.05
N THR A 216 -0.22 9.98 2.84
CA THR A 216 0.78 10.96 3.32
C THR A 216 2.04 11.01 2.45
N ILE A 217 2.05 10.36 1.29
CA ILE A 217 3.19 10.45 0.37
C ILE A 217 3.12 11.79 -0.36
N ALA A 218 4.00 12.71 0.00
CA ALA A 218 4.26 13.90 -0.78
C ALA A 218 5.30 13.57 -1.87
N LEU A 219 4.93 13.74 -3.14
CA LEU A 219 5.85 13.59 -4.26
C LEU A 219 6.64 14.88 -4.49
N GLN A 220 7.93 14.76 -4.77
CA GLN A 220 8.75 15.87 -5.22
C GLN A 220 8.82 15.88 -6.74
N ARG A 221 7.75 16.36 -7.36
CA ARG A 221 7.62 16.38 -8.82
C ARG A 221 8.61 17.34 -9.47
N LYS A 222 9.35 16.84 -10.46
CA LYS A 222 10.24 17.59 -11.35
C LYS A 222 10.17 17.01 -12.75
N VAL A 223 10.55 17.80 -13.75
CA VAL A 223 10.74 17.27 -15.10
C VAL A 223 11.99 16.40 -15.11
N VAL A 224 11.82 15.10 -15.37
CA VAL A 224 12.89 14.08 -15.34
C VAL A 224 12.87 13.24 -16.61
N ASP A 225 14.05 12.77 -17.04
CA ASP A 225 14.19 11.84 -18.17
C ASP A 225 14.00 10.40 -17.70
N LEU A 226 12.94 9.75 -18.18
CA LEU A 226 12.67 8.35 -17.86
C LEU A 226 13.77 7.39 -18.32
N GLY A 227 14.50 7.73 -19.39
CA GLY A 227 15.61 6.91 -19.87
C GLY A 227 16.69 6.75 -18.80
N VAL A 228 17.10 7.85 -18.17
CA VAL A 228 18.12 7.88 -17.11
C VAL A 228 17.67 7.05 -15.89
N ILE A 229 16.41 7.19 -15.48
CA ILE A 229 15.85 6.45 -14.34
C ILE A 229 15.83 4.95 -14.63
N LEU A 230 15.40 4.53 -15.81
CA LEU A 230 15.37 3.12 -16.21
C LEU A 230 16.78 2.53 -16.32
N GLU A 231 17.75 3.28 -16.84
CA GLU A 231 19.14 2.86 -16.85
C GLU A 231 19.69 2.63 -15.44
N SER A 232 19.38 3.53 -14.50
CA SER A 232 19.78 3.38 -13.09
C SER A 232 19.13 2.14 -12.47
N ALA A 233 17.81 1.97 -12.64
CA ALA A 233 17.08 0.81 -12.12
C ALA A 233 17.62 -0.53 -12.69
N VAL A 234 17.92 -0.57 -13.99
CA VAL A 234 18.53 -1.75 -14.65
C VAL A 234 19.93 -2.01 -14.10
N ARG A 235 20.74 -0.98 -13.87
CA ARG A 235 22.09 -1.11 -13.28
C ARG A 235 22.02 -1.74 -11.88
N THR A 236 21.08 -1.29 -11.06
CA THR A 236 20.84 -1.81 -9.71
C THR A 236 20.47 -3.30 -9.71
N VAL A 237 19.64 -3.75 -10.65
CA VAL A 237 19.19 -5.15 -10.72
C VAL A 237 20.20 -6.06 -11.44
N ARG A 238 21.05 -5.51 -12.31
CA ARG A 238 21.99 -6.27 -13.16
C ARG A 238 22.93 -7.18 -12.36
N SER A 239 23.45 -6.74 -11.21
CA SER A 239 24.33 -7.56 -10.37
C SER A 239 23.63 -8.83 -9.89
N THR A 240 22.36 -8.72 -9.49
CA THR A 240 21.58 -9.87 -9.02
C THR A 240 21.12 -10.76 -10.17
N ALA A 241 20.66 -10.17 -11.28
CA ALA A 241 20.14 -10.90 -12.42
C ALA A 241 21.24 -11.65 -13.19
N SER A 242 22.32 -10.95 -13.57
CA SER A 242 23.36 -11.52 -14.43
C SER A 242 24.42 -12.30 -13.67
N GLU A 243 24.93 -11.79 -12.54
CA GLU A 243 26.07 -12.43 -11.83
C GLU A 243 25.63 -13.59 -10.96
N ALA A 244 24.49 -13.47 -10.26
CA ALA A 244 24.00 -14.52 -9.36
C ALA A 244 23.05 -15.52 -10.04
N ARG A 245 22.30 -15.12 -11.08
CA ARG A 245 21.27 -15.96 -11.71
C ARG A 245 21.49 -16.23 -13.21
N GLN A 246 22.54 -15.68 -13.83
CA GLN A 246 22.82 -15.84 -15.26
C GLN A 246 21.65 -15.45 -16.18
N GLN A 247 20.81 -14.50 -15.75
CA GLN A 247 19.68 -14.00 -16.54
C GLN A 247 20.13 -12.93 -17.53
N GLU A 248 19.48 -12.89 -18.69
CA GLU A 248 19.68 -11.84 -19.68
C GLU A 248 18.70 -10.69 -19.47
N LEU A 249 19.22 -9.52 -19.06
CA LEU A 249 18.43 -8.29 -18.86
C LEU A 249 18.71 -7.29 -19.97
N ARG A 250 17.71 -7.05 -20.83
CA ARG A 250 17.77 -6.09 -21.95
C ARG A 250 16.95 -4.84 -21.65
N LEU A 251 17.50 -3.68 -21.99
CA LEU A 251 16.83 -2.38 -21.93
C LEU A 251 16.77 -1.79 -23.34
N ALA A 252 15.56 -1.43 -23.79
CA ALA A 252 15.34 -0.73 -25.06
C ALA A 252 14.77 0.66 -24.77
N LEU A 253 15.50 1.68 -25.21
CA LEU A 253 15.12 3.10 -25.07
C LEU A 253 14.88 3.70 -26.46
N PRO A 254 13.96 4.69 -26.58
CA PRO A 254 13.79 5.44 -27.81
C PRO A 254 15.00 6.36 -28.06
N GLU A 255 15.22 6.77 -29.31
CA GLU A 255 16.30 7.69 -29.67
C GLU A 255 16.13 9.10 -29.08
N THR A 256 14.91 9.47 -28.73
CA THR A 256 14.58 10.79 -28.16
C THR A 256 14.28 10.65 -26.67
N PRO A 257 14.81 11.55 -25.82
CA PRO A 257 14.50 11.57 -24.39
C PRO A 257 13.00 11.68 -24.12
N VAL A 258 12.53 10.95 -23.11
CA VAL A 258 11.11 10.95 -22.72
C VAL A 258 10.98 11.61 -21.36
N TRP A 259 10.50 12.84 -21.37
CA TRP A 259 10.34 13.67 -20.18
C TRP A 259 8.98 13.42 -19.53
N VAL A 260 9.00 13.23 -18.21
CA VAL A 260 7.79 13.16 -17.37
C VAL A 260 7.94 14.11 -16.19
N GLU A 261 6.82 14.57 -15.65
CA GLU A 261 6.82 15.28 -14.38
C GLU A 261 6.66 14.26 -13.24
N GLY A 262 7.72 14.02 -12.48
CA GLY A 262 7.71 13.04 -11.41
C GLY A 262 8.84 13.15 -10.41
N ASP A 263 8.75 12.33 -9.37
CA ASP A 263 9.75 12.19 -8.33
C ASP A 263 10.74 11.09 -8.74
N GLU A 264 11.98 11.51 -9.04
CA GLU A 264 13.06 10.64 -9.55
C GLU A 264 13.27 9.40 -8.68
N ALA A 265 13.40 9.59 -7.36
CA ALA A 265 13.68 8.49 -6.43
C ALA A 265 12.51 7.51 -6.33
N ARG A 266 11.27 8.03 -6.36
CA ARG A 266 10.07 7.18 -6.32
C ARG A 266 9.82 6.43 -7.62
N LEU A 267 10.12 7.05 -8.76
CA LEU A 267 10.09 6.39 -10.06
C LEU A 267 11.18 5.32 -10.17
N GLU A 268 12.39 5.59 -9.70
CA GLU A 268 13.44 4.57 -9.62
C GLU A 268 13.03 3.40 -8.74
N GLN A 269 12.49 3.67 -7.54
CA GLN A 269 11.96 2.65 -6.63
C GLN A 269 10.89 1.77 -7.29
N LEU A 270 9.95 2.38 -8.03
CA LEU A 270 8.94 1.69 -8.82
C LEU A 270 9.58 0.71 -9.81
N PHE A 271 10.52 1.17 -10.63
CA PHE A 271 11.11 0.34 -11.69
C PHE A 271 12.05 -0.74 -11.12
N VAL A 272 12.81 -0.43 -10.07
CA VAL A 272 13.60 -1.42 -9.33
C VAL A 272 12.69 -2.52 -8.78
N ASN A 273 11.52 -2.18 -8.24
CA ASN A 273 10.57 -3.17 -7.75
C ASN A 273 10.04 -4.08 -8.87
N LEU A 274 9.68 -3.53 -10.04
CA LEU A 274 9.21 -4.33 -11.17
C LEU A 274 10.30 -5.24 -11.73
N LEU A 275 11.51 -4.71 -11.93
CA LEU A 275 12.65 -5.47 -12.45
C LEU A 275 13.15 -6.54 -11.48
N HIS A 276 13.16 -6.25 -10.18
CA HIS A 276 13.51 -7.23 -9.16
C HIS A 276 12.46 -8.35 -9.08
N ASN A 277 11.17 -8.03 -9.23
CA ASN A 277 10.13 -9.05 -9.35
C ASN A 277 10.34 -9.92 -10.60
N ALA A 278 10.60 -9.33 -11.76
CA ALA A 278 10.94 -10.08 -12.97
C ALA A 278 12.13 -11.02 -12.72
N SER A 279 13.26 -10.52 -12.20
CA SER A 279 14.43 -11.36 -11.88
C SER A 279 14.15 -12.45 -10.85
N LYS A 280 13.28 -12.19 -9.87
CA LYS A 280 12.92 -13.14 -8.82
C LYS A 280 12.08 -14.30 -9.35
N TYR A 281 11.16 -14.04 -10.28
CA TYR A 281 10.20 -15.03 -10.78
C TYR A 281 10.63 -15.67 -12.10
N THR A 282 11.65 -15.12 -12.75
CA THR A 282 12.37 -15.76 -13.86
C THR A 282 13.37 -16.79 -13.34
N PRO A 283 13.42 -18.02 -13.89
CA PRO A 283 14.47 -18.99 -13.60
C PRO A 283 15.87 -18.49 -13.95
N SER A 284 16.91 -19.19 -13.49
CA SER A 284 18.28 -18.94 -13.94
C SER A 284 18.40 -19.17 -15.45
N GLY A 285 19.11 -18.30 -16.17
CA GLY A 285 19.24 -18.37 -17.63
C GLY A 285 18.04 -17.84 -18.42
N GLY A 286 17.00 -17.32 -17.76
CA GLY A 286 15.84 -16.71 -18.43
C GLY A 286 16.09 -15.27 -18.90
N HIS A 287 15.07 -14.68 -19.53
CA HIS A 287 15.13 -13.41 -20.23
C HIS A 287 14.18 -12.39 -19.62
N ILE A 288 14.68 -11.17 -19.44
CA ILE A 288 13.93 -10.02 -18.93
C ILE A 288 14.16 -8.86 -19.89
N ALA A 289 13.08 -8.26 -20.37
CA ALA A 289 13.11 -7.11 -21.27
C ALA A 289 12.39 -5.92 -20.60
N CYS A 290 13.03 -4.75 -20.66
CA CYS A 290 12.43 -3.48 -20.29
C CYS A 290 12.43 -2.56 -21.51
N GLU A 291 11.27 -2.06 -21.90
CA GLU A 291 11.10 -1.25 -23.10
C GLU A 291 10.40 0.07 -22.75
N LEU A 292 10.98 1.18 -23.18
CA LEU A 292 10.36 2.50 -23.13
C LEU A 292 9.91 2.90 -24.54
N SER A 293 8.65 3.31 -24.67
CA SER A 293 8.06 3.74 -25.94
C SER A 293 7.07 4.87 -25.71
N LEU A 294 6.74 5.62 -26.76
CA LEU A 294 5.63 6.57 -26.73
C LEU A 294 4.34 5.84 -27.12
N SER A 295 3.25 6.07 -26.38
CA SER A 295 1.96 5.47 -26.74
C SER A 295 1.45 6.06 -28.07
N PRO A 296 1.10 5.21 -29.05
CA PRO A 296 0.64 5.67 -30.36
C PRO A 296 -0.80 6.23 -30.36
N GLU A 297 -1.52 6.15 -29.23
CA GLU A 297 -2.98 6.39 -29.16
C GLU A 297 -3.37 7.83 -28.78
N ALA A 298 -2.42 8.71 -28.47
CA ALA A 298 -2.73 10.07 -28.02
C ALA A 298 -2.44 11.12 -29.09
N ALA A 299 -3.50 11.84 -29.50
CA ALA A 299 -3.38 13.11 -30.21
C ALA A 299 -2.44 14.06 -29.45
N GLU A 300 -1.72 14.91 -30.20
CA GLU A 300 -0.45 15.59 -29.86
C GLU A 300 -0.37 16.35 -28.51
N GLU A 301 -1.47 16.51 -27.77
CA GLU A 301 -1.54 17.22 -26.49
C GLU A 301 -1.48 16.31 -25.23
N ALA A 302 -1.68 14.98 -25.37
CA ALA A 302 -1.71 14.03 -24.23
C ALA A 302 -0.86 12.76 -24.45
N SER A 303 0.33 12.91 -25.06
CA SER A 303 1.24 11.77 -25.26
C SER A 303 1.61 11.12 -23.91
N MET A 304 1.47 9.80 -23.81
CA MET A 304 1.83 9.03 -22.62
C MET A 304 3.15 8.29 -22.87
N ALA A 305 4.07 8.33 -21.90
CA ALA A 305 5.22 7.45 -21.85
C ALA A 305 4.76 6.05 -21.45
N ARG A 306 5.08 5.04 -22.26
CA ARG A 306 4.72 3.63 -22.05
C ARG A 306 5.97 2.82 -21.75
N ILE A 307 6.01 2.24 -20.56
CA ILE A 307 7.07 1.35 -20.09
C ILE A 307 6.51 -0.06 -19.99
N VAL A 308 7.21 -1.03 -20.58
CA VAL A 308 6.87 -2.45 -20.49
C VAL A 308 8.02 -3.22 -19.87
N VAL A 309 7.74 -3.98 -18.82
CA VAL A 309 8.66 -4.97 -18.26
C VAL A 309 8.09 -6.35 -18.55
N ARG A 310 8.81 -7.15 -19.34
CA ARG A 310 8.42 -8.50 -19.74
C ARG A 310 9.44 -9.51 -19.25
N ASP A 311 8.98 -10.65 -18.79
CA ASP A 311 9.79 -11.76 -18.36
C ASP A 311 9.24 -13.10 -18.87
N ASP A 312 10.11 -14.10 -19.00
CA ASP A 312 9.76 -15.49 -19.36
C ASP A 312 9.65 -16.41 -18.13
N GLY A 313 9.28 -15.84 -16.98
CA GLY A 313 9.19 -16.54 -15.71
C GLY A 313 7.98 -17.46 -15.53
N VAL A 314 7.70 -17.77 -14.27
CA VAL A 314 6.66 -18.76 -13.89
C VAL A 314 5.23 -18.37 -14.26
N GLY A 315 4.99 -17.12 -14.67
CA GLY A 315 3.67 -16.61 -14.99
C GLY A 315 2.68 -16.65 -13.81
N MET A 316 1.41 -16.37 -14.10
CA MET A 316 0.37 -16.17 -13.08
C MET A 316 -0.96 -16.83 -13.47
N THR A 317 -1.72 -17.26 -12.46
CA THR A 317 -3.11 -17.71 -12.63
C THR A 317 -4.06 -16.50 -12.77
N PRO A 318 -5.24 -16.65 -13.41
CA PRO A 318 -6.23 -15.57 -13.50
C PRO A 318 -6.65 -15.03 -12.12
N LYS A 319 -6.73 -15.92 -11.12
CA LYS A 319 -7.00 -15.56 -9.73
C LYS A 319 -5.90 -14.66 -9.15
N THR A 320 -4.63 -15.00 -9.37
CA THR A 320 -3.49 -14.18 -8.93
C THR A 320 -3.49 -12.81 -9.63
N LEU A 321 -3.74 -12.78 -10.94
CA LEU A 321 -3.78 -11.54 -11.73
C LEU A 321 -4.82 -10.54 -11.19
N SER A 322 -6.01 -11.04 -10.81
CA SER A 322 -7.10 -10.20 -10.28
C SER A 322 -6.77 -9.51 -8.94
N ARG A 323 -5.83 -10.07 -8.17
CA ARG A 323 -5.42 -9.58 -6.85
C ARG A 323 -3.99 -9.06 -6.80
N LEU A 324 -3.27 -9.04 -7.92
CA LEU A 324 -1.82 -8.80 -7.98
C LEU A 324 -1.39 -7.47 -7.34
N PHE A 325 -2.18 -6.40 -7.51
CA PHE A 325 -1.90 -5.08 -6.93
C PHE A 325 -2.54 -4.85 -5.56
N SER A 326 -3.22 -5.86 -5.00
CA SER A 326 -3.74 -5.76 -3.63
C SER A 326 -2.58 -5.91 -2.65
N VAL A 327 -2.62 -5.10 -1.60
CA VAL A 327 -1.63 -5.16 -0.52
C VAL A 327 -1.65 -6.58 0.06
N PHE A 328 -0.46 -7.16 0.26
CA PHE A 328 -0.27 -8.48 0.85
C PHE A 328 -0.68 -9.65 -0.06
N SER A 329 -0.83 -9.43 -1.37
CA SER A 329 -1.08 -10.52 -2.30
C SER A 329 0.20 -11.30 -2.62
N GLN A 330 0.20 -12.60 -2.34
CA GLN A 330 1.19 -13.56 -2.84
C GLN A 330 0.53 -14.52 -3.83
N GLY A 331 1.29 -14.99 -4.83
CA GLY A 331 0.78 -16.00 -5.77
C GLY A 331 0.54 -17.35 -5.09
N ASP A 332 -0.36 -18.19 -5.66
CA ASP A 332 -0.75 -19.51 -5.13
C ASP A 332 0.40 -20.58 -5.14
N VAL A 333 1.68 -20.17 -5.17
CA VAL A 333 2.83 -21.07 -5.26
C VAL A 333 3.10 -21.72 -3.90
N PRO A 334 3.33 -23.05 -3.82
CA PRO A 334 3.59 -23.74 -2.56
C PRO A 334 4.75 -23.12 -1.77
N LEU A 335 4.54 -22.90 -0.46
CA LEU A 335 5.46 -22.31 0.53
C LEU A 335 6.90 -22.86 0.50
N ALA A 336 7.13 -24.05 -0.07
CA ALA A 336 8.45 -24.67 -0.17
C ALA A 336 9.36 -24.06 -1.26
N ARG A 337 8.83 -23.24 -2.18
CA ARG A 337 9.60 -22.59 -3.27
C ARG A 337 9.44 -21.07 -3.36
N SER A 338 8.57 -20.46 -2.55
CA SER A 338 8.46 -19.00 -2.46
C SER A 338 9.65 -18.43 -1.69
N GLN A 339 10.70 -18.01 -2.40
CA GLN A 339 11.64 -17.07 -1.79
C GLN A 339 10.87 -15.79 -1.45
N GLY A 340 10.91 -15.41 -0.17
CA GLY A 340 9.97 -14.52 0.53
C GLY A 340 9.80 -13.10 -0.01
N GLY A 341 8.77 -12.43 0.52
CA GLY A 341 8.42 -11.05 0.22
C GLY A 341 7.01 -10.73 0.68
N LEU A 342 6.81 -9.61 1.37
CA LEU A 342 5.56 -9.23 2.06
C LEU A 342 4.32 -9.02 1.16
N GLY A 343 4.41 -9.24 -0.16
CA GLY A 343 3.31 -8.96 -1.10
C GLY A 343 2.97 -7.47 -1.21
N VAL A 344 3.95 -6.62 -0.91
CA VAL A 344 3.79 -5.17 -0.75
C VAL A 344 4.22 -4.40 -2.01
N GLY A 345 5.30 -4.84 -2.67
CA GLY A 345 5.98 -4.06 -3.70
C GLY A 345 5.10 -3.65 -4.89
N LEU A 346 4.17 -4.51 -5.34
CA LEU A 346 3.27 -4.18 -6.45
C LEU A 346 2.14 -3.23 -6.04
N ALA A 347 1.65 -3.30 -4.80
CA ALA A 347 0.69 -2.35 -4.29
C ALA A 347 1.31 -0.95 -4.15
N LEU A 348 2.57 -0.88 -3.67
CA LEU A 348 3.34 0.36 -3.66
C LEU A 348 3.59 0.88 -5.07
N ALA A 349 4.01 0.02 -6.01
CA ALA A 349 4.20 0.39 -7.41
C ALA A 349 2.94 1.03 -8.00
N ARG A 350 1.76 0.44 -7.77
CA ARG A 350 0.48 1.00 -8.21
C ARG A 350 0.20 2.36 -7.60
N ALA A 351 0.36 2.51 -6.29
CA ALA A 351 0.13 3.78 -5.62
C ALA A 351 1.09 4.87 -6.12
N LEU A 352 2.37 4.55 -6.34
CA LEU A 352 3.34 5.50 -6.89
C LEU A 352 2.97 5.92 -8.31
N VAL A 353 2.55 4.99 -9.16
CA VAL A 353 2.10 5.31 -10.53
C VAL A 353 0.85 6.19 -10.50
N GLU A 354 -0.14 5.87 -9.66
CA GLU A 354 -1.37 6.67 -9.52
C GLU A 354 -1.07 8.08 -8.97
N LEU A 355 -0.15 8.22 -8.01
CA LEU A 355 0.31 9.53 -7.51
C LEU A 355 1.04 10.35 -8.59
N HIS A 356 1.63 9.70 -9.59
CA HIS A 356 2.20 10.33 -10.79
C HIS A 356 1.20 10.48 -11.94
N GLU A 357 -0.10 10.34 -11.66
CA GLU A 357 -1.18 10.49 -12.64
C GLU A 357 -1.09 9.48 -13.81
N GLY A 358 -0.43 8.36 -13.56
CA GLY A 358 -0.27 7.26 -14.50
C GLY A 358 -1.22 6.09 -14.26
N THR A 359 -1.03 5.04 -15.06
CA THR A 359 -1.72 3.76 -14.90
C THR A 359 -0.74 2.60 -14.95
N ILE A 360 -0.95 1.58 -14.11
CA ILE A 360 -0.19 0.32 -14.16
C ILE A 360 -1.14 -0.85 -14.44
N GLY A 361 -0.70 -1.79 -15.28
CA GLY A 361 -1.40 -3.02 -15.61
C GLY A 361 -0.44 -4.21 -15.64
N ALA A 362 -1.01 -5.42 -15.59
CA ALA A 362 -0.27 -6.66 -15.73
C ALA A 362 -1.03 -7.65 -16.62
N LYS A 363 -0.29 -8.45 -17.39
CA LYS A 363 -0.78 -9.54 -18.23
C LYS A 363 0.07 -10.79 -18.04
N SER A 364 -0.55 -11.95 -18.14
CA SER A 364 0.11 -13.25 -18.10
C SER A 364 -0.79 -14.26 -18.81
N GLU A 365 -0.25 -14.98 -19.78
CA GLU A 365 -0.99 -15.99 -20.56
C GLU A 365 -1.19 -17.31 -19.79
N GLY A 366 -0.60 -17.44 -18.59
CA GLY A 366 -0.75 -18.59 -17.71
C GLY A 366 0.56 -18.99 -17.06
N LEU A 367 0.54 -20.12 -16.33
CA LEU A 367 1.75 -20.63 -15.68
C LEU A 367 2.79 -21.09 -16.71
N GLY A 368 4.04 -20.68 -16.52
CA GLY A 368 5.19 -20.98 -17.37
C GLY A 368 5.29 -20.15 -18.66
N LEU A 369 4.43 -19.16 -18.83
CA LEU A 369 4.40 -18.29 -20.02
C LEU A 369 4.89 -16.86 -19.74
N GLY A 370 5.49 -16.64 -18.57
CA GLY A 370 6.00 -15.33 -18.17
C GLY A 370 4.94 -14.32 -17.78
N SER A 371 5.38 -13.08 -17.57
CA SER A 371 4.51 -11.95 -17.29
C SER A 371 4.92 -10.67 -18.01
N GLU A 372 3.96 -9.78 -18.18
CA GLU A 372 4.13 -8.44 -18.74
C GLU A 372 3.50 -7.42 -17.79
N PHE A 373 4.30 -6.44 -17.36
CA PHE A 373 3.84 -5.28 -16.61
C PHE A 373 3.94 -4.04 -17.49
N GLU A 374 2.84 -3.28 -17.57
CA GLU A 374 2.76 -2.05 -18.36
C GLU A 374 2.53 -0.87 -17.42
N VAL A 375 3.40 0.15 -17.49
CA VAL A 375 3.25 1.43 -16.80
C VAL A 375 3.08 2.52 -17.85
N LYS A 376 2.08 3.38 -17.67
CA LYS A 376 1.85 4.58 -18.49
C LYS A 376 1.96 5.82 -17.61
N LEU A 377 2.76 6.80 -18.02
CA LEU A 377 2.94 8.08 -17.31
C LEU A 377 2.67 9.25 -18.25
N PRO A 378 2.07 10.36 -17.78
CA PRO A 378 1.89 11.56 -18.58
C PRO A 378 3.24 12.12 -19.06
N ARG A 379 3.40 12.30 -20.37
CA ARG A 379 4.59 12.94 -20.94
C ARG A 379 4.45 14.45 -20.85
N VAL A 380 5.52 15.13 -20.48
CA VAL A 380 5.63 16.57 -20.65
C VAL A 380 6.44 16.89 -21.90
N ALA A 381 6.01 17.89 -22.66
CA ALA A 381 6.85 18.43 -23.72
C ALA A 381 8.15 18.97 -23.10
N PRO A 382 9.29 18.89 -23.79
CA PRO A 382 10.53 19.46 -23.29
C PRO A 382 10.36 20.98 -23.12
N ALA A 383 10.06 21.44 -21.92
CA ALA A 383 10.34 22.82 -21.53
C ALA A 383 11.86 22.91 -21.47
N ALA A 384 12.43 23.88 -22.18
CA ALA A 384 13.87 24.09 -22.30
C ALA A 384 14.57 23.95 -20.93
N ALA A 385 15.09 22.75 -20.66
CA ALA A 385 15.89 22.49 -19.49
C ALA A 385 17.23 23.18 -19.74
N GLU A 386 17.59 24.11 -18.86
CA GLU A 386 18.97 24.57 -18.81
C GLU A 386 19.88 23.34 -18.61
N PRO A 387 20.96 23.21 -19.41
CA PRO A 387 21.82 22.06 -19.32
C PRO A 387 22.47 22.03 -17.93
N ALA A 388 22.20 20.95 -17.19
CA ALA A 388 22.97 20.66 -15.99
C ALA A 388 24.46 20.59 -16.36
N PRO A 389 25.36 21.23 -15.59
CA PRO A 389 26.79 21.17 -15.86
C PRO A 389 27.26 19.71 -15.84
N PRO A 390 28.21 19.32 -16.72
CA PRO A 390 28.69 17.95 -16.79
C PRO A 390 29.30 17.51 -15.45
N PRO A 391 29.21 16.22 -15.09
CA PRO A 391 29.81 15.72 -13.86
C PRO A 391 31.31 16.01 -13.88
N ALA A 392 31.77 16.79 -12.90
CA ALA A 392 33.18 17.10 -12.74
C ALA A 392 33.93 15.78 -12.49
N ARG A 393 34.95 15.52 -13.32
CA ARG A 393 35.83 14.35 -13.15
C ARG A 393 36.49 14.41 -11.77
N GLU A 394 36.26 13.36 -11.00
CA GLU A 394 36.84 13.14 -9.68
C GLU A 394 38.37 13.21 -9.71
N SER A 395 38.94 14.14 -8.95
CA SER A 395 40.35 14.13 -8.58
C SER A 395 40.41 13.67 -7.14
N VAL A 396 40.86 12.43 -6.93
CA VAL A 396 41.10 11.86 -5.60
C VAL A 396 42.26 12.60 -4.96
N ALA A 397 41.96 13.42 -3.94
CA ALA A 397 43.00 14.00 -3.09
C ALA A 397 43.65 12.90 -2.22
N PRO A 398 44.96 13.02 -1.90
CA PRO A 398 45.68 12.03 -1.12
C PRO A 398 45.17 11.91 0.33
N PRO A 399 45.42 10.79 1.03
CA PRO A 399 44.84 10.50 2.34
C PRO A 399 45.22 11.58 3.36
N ALA A 400 44.22 12.24 3.93
CA ALA A 400 44.40 13.25 4.96
C ALA A 400 44.97 12.62 6.25
N GLN A 401 45.87 13.34 6.91
CA GLN A 401 46.30 13.09 8.29
C GLN A 401 45.08 12.91 9.22
N GLY A 402 45.27 12.17 10.32
CA GLY A 402 44.21 11.86 11.29
C GLY A 402 43.50 13.11 11.82
N ARG A 403 42.30 13.38 11.29
CA ARG A 403 41.36 14.41 11.76
C ARG A 403 40.80 14.11 13.15
N ARG A 404 40.42 15.16 13.87
CA ARG A 404 39.65 15.09 15.13
C ARG A 404 38.18 15.18 14.82
N ILE A 405 37.42 14.17 15.23
CA ILE A 405 36.01 14.01 14.90
C ILE A 405 35.21 13.91 16.20
N VAL A 406 34.08 14.59 16.28
CA VAL A 406 33.12 14.39 17.38
C VAL A 406 31.88 13.68 16.85
N VAL A 407 31.40 12.66 17.56
CA VAL A 407 30.15 11.95 17.25
C VAL A 407 29.16 12.17 18.39
N VAL A 408 28.01 12.76 18.08
CA VAL A 408 26.92 13.01 19.04
C VAL A 408 25.69 12.21 18.63
N ASP A 409 25.35 11.20 19.42
CA ASP A 409 24.20 10.30 19.18
C ASP A 409 23.72 9.75 20.52
N ASP A 410 22.41 9.63 20.71
CA ASP A 410 21.81 9.09 21.94
C ASP A 410 21.78 7.56 21.96
N ASN A 411 22.03 6.93 20.81
CA ASN A 411 22.22 5.50 20.69
C ASN A 411 23.69 5.14 20.91
N SER A 412 23.99 4.64 22.13
CA SER A 412 25.34 4.22 22.53
C SER A 412 25.98 3.20 21.59
N ASP A 413 25.18 2.25 21.06
CA ASP A 413 25.70 1.20 20.18
C ASP A 413 26.12 1.75 18.81
N LEU A 414 25.30 2.66 18.24
CA LEU A 414 25.62 3.33 16.98
C LEU A 414 26.83 4.25 17.15
N GLN A 415 26.88 4.99 18.24
CA GLN A 415 28.01 5.84 18.60
C GLN A 415 29.32 5.04 18.69
N GLU A 416 29.31 3.91 19.40
CA GLU A 416 30.48 3.04 19.54
C GLU A 416 30.93 2.46 18.19
N LEU A 417 29.98 2.01 17.35
CA LEU A 417 30.30 1.47 16.01
C LEU A 417 30.87 2.53 15.06
N LEU A 418 30.32 3.75 15.10
CA LEU A 418 30.84 4.89 14.33
C LEU A 418 32.24 5.26 14.81
N ALA A 419 32.45 5.33 16.14
CA ALA A 419 33.74 5.60 16.74
C ALA A 419 34.81 4.59 16.29
N MET A 420 34.53 3.29 16.45
CA MET A 420 35.44 2.22 16.04
C MET A 420 35.76 2.28 14.54
N SER A 421 34.76 2.56 13.70
CA SER A 421 34.95 2.67 12.24
C SER A 421 35.86 3.83 11.88
N ILE A 422 35.60 5.00 12.48
CA ILE A 422 36.35 6.24 12.26
C ILE A 422 37.81 6.09 12.75
N GLU A 423 38.03 5.49 13.91
CA GLU A 423 39.35 5.17 14.46
C GLU A 423 40.11 4.19 13.56
N SER A 424 39.42 3.16 13.04
CA SER A 424 40.03 2.20 12.10
C SER A 424 40.51 2.85 10.80
N TRP A 425 39.95 4.00 10.43
CA TRP A 425 40.36 4.80 9.27
C TRP A 425 41.50 5.77 9.59
N GLY A 426 41.99 5.81 10.83
CA GLY A 426 43.14 6.60 11.27
C GLY A 426 42.80 7.99 11.81
N HIS A 427 41.53 8.23 12.18
CA HIS A 427 41.08 9.48 12.79
C HIS A 427 41.01 9.39 14.32
N GLN A 428 40.98 10.53 15.01
CA GLN A 428 40.70 10.61 16.44
C GLN A 428 39.21 10.91 16.62
N VAL A 429 38.53 10.19 17.50
CA VAL A 429 37.10 10.38 17.73
C VAL A 429 36.81 10.64 19.21
N GLU A 430 35.94 11.61 19.50
CA GLU A 430 35.35 11.82 20.82
C GLU A 430 33.82 11.71 20.70
N CYS A 431 33.18 11.18 21.73
CA CYS A 431 31.75 10.83 21.69
C CYS A 431 30.97 11.57 22.78
N ALA A 432 29.71 11.91 22.50
CA ALA A 432 28.77 12.48 23.46
C ALA A 432 27.37 11.91 23.29
N SER A 433 26.71 11.59 24.41
CA SER A 433 25.48 10.80 24.44
C SER A 433 24.19 11.63 24.37
N HIS A 434 24.29 12.95 24.46
CA HIS A 434 23.15 13.85 24.38
C HIS A 434 23.56 15.25 23.93
N GLY A 435 22.60 16.06 23.50
CA GLY A 435 22.91 17.31 22.80
C GLY A 435 23.72 18.32 23.59
N VAL A 436 23.44 18.48 24.89
CA VAL A 436 24.18 19.43 25.75
C VAL A 436 25.65 19.04 25.90
N GLU A 437 25.92 17.76 26.20
CA GLU A 437 27.29 17.24 26.29
C GLU A 437 27.99 17.33 24.93
N GLY A 438 27.27 17.05 23.84
CA GLY A 438 27.77 17.17 22.48
C GLY A 438 28.21 18.59 22.14
N LEU A 439 27.41 19.60 22.48
CA LEU A 439 27.76 20.99 22.29
C LEU A 439 28.99 21.39 23.11
N GLU A 440 29.03 21.06 24.41
CA GLU A 440 30.19 21.35 25.28
C GLU A 440 31.47 20.68 24.79
N LEU A 441 31.35 19.45 24.27
CA LEU A 441 32.45 18.70 23.69
C LEU A 441 32.95 19.37 22.40
N ILE A 442 32.04 19.73 21.48
CA ILE A 442 32.39 20.43 20.24
C ILE A 442 33.09 21.75 20.56
N GLU A 443 32.54 22.55 21.48
CA GLU A 443 33.09 23.84 21.93
C GLU A 443 34.51 23.72 22.49
N ARG A 444 34.75 22.65 23.28
CA ARG A 444 36.04 22.38 23.92
C ARG A 444 37.09 21.82 22.95
N SER A 445 36.74 20.80 22.16
CA SER A 445 37.70 20.05 21.36
C SER A 445 38.02 20.72 20.02
N ARG A 446 37.11 21.56 19.51
CA ARG A 446 37.19 22.22 18.20
C ARG A 446 37.56 21.22 17.10
N PRO A 447 36.66 20.26 16.82
CA PRO A 447 36.95 19.17 15.90
C PRO A 447 36.98 19.67 14.45
N ASP A 448 37.66 18.90 13.60
CA ASP A 448 37.65 19.12 12.15
C ASP A 448 36.28 18.75 11.55
N VAL A 449 35.62 17.72 12.12
CA VAL A 449 34.29 17.27 11.73
C VAL A 449 33.46 16.95 12.98
N ALA A 450 32.20 17.35 13.04
CA ALA A 450 31.25 16.86 14.03
C ALA A 450 30.05 16.20 13.34
N VAL A 451 29.81 14.94 13.67
CA VAL A 451 28.69 14.11 13.21
C VAL A 451 27.64 14.10 14.31
N VAL A 452 26.45 14.65 14.05
CA VAL A 452 25.46 14.97 15.10
C VAL A 452 24.09 14.44 14.70
N ASP A 453 23.47 13.62 15.55
CA ASP A 453 22.06 13.25 15.39
C ASP A 453 21.15 14.48 15.56
N ILE A 454 20.15 14.59 14.69
CA ILE A 454 19.13 15.63 14.79
C ILE A 454 18.22 15.36 15.99
N GLY A 455 17.85 14.10 16.23
CA GLY A 455 16.83 13.69 17.20
C GLY A 455 17.27 13.63 18.66
N LEU A 456 18.22 14.47 19.09
CA LEU A 456 18.81 14.38 20.42
C LEU A 456 17.86 14.86 21.55
N PRO A 457 17.91 14.22 22.73
CA PRO A 457 17.16 14.68 23.90
C PRO A 457 17.75 15.98 24.46
N GLY A 458 16.88 16.88 24.92
CA GLY A 458 17.26 18.17 25.49
C GLY A 458 17.39 19.26 24.42
N ILE A 459 18.60 19.46 23.90
CA ILE A 459 18.81 20.32 22.72
C ILE A 459 18.94 19.44 21.49
N ASP A 460 18.19 19.76 20.45
CA ASP A 460 18.21 19.03 19.18
C ASP A 460 19.46 19.37 18.35
N GLY A 461 19.75 18.56 17.32
CA GLY A 461 20.91 18.78 16.46
C GLY A 461 20.85 20.10 15.69
N TYR A 462 19.65 20.62 15.40
CA TYR A 462 19.49 21.92 14.75
C TYR A 462 19.98 23.06 15.64
N GLU A 463 19.66 23.01 16.93
CA GLU A 463 20.11 23.99 17.91
C GLU A 463 21.63 23.93 18.12
N ILE A 464 22.21 22.73 18.12
CA ILE A 464 23.67 22.55 18.14
C ILE A 464 24.29 23.22 16.91
N ALA A 465 23.78 22.95 15.71
CA ALA A 465 24.30 23.55 14.48
C ALA A 465 24.23 25.08 14.50
N ARG A 466 23.09 25.65 14.93
CA ARG A 466 22.93 27.11 15.05
C ARG A 466 23.94 27.74 16.01
N ARG A 467 24.18 27.10 17.16
CA ARG A 467 25.14 27.61 18.17
C ARG A 467 26.58 27.49 17.69
N VAL A 468 26.95 26.36 17.09
CA VAL A 468 28.28 26.17 16.50
C VAL A 468 28.52 27.19 15.38
N ARG A 469 27.52 27.51 14.55
CA ARG A 469 27.65 28.53 13.49
C ARG A 469 27.65 29.97 14.01
N ALA A 470 27.08 30.23 15.18
CA ALA A 470 27.15 31.53 15.83
C ALA A 470 28.56 31.84 16.38
N ASP A 471 29.37 30.82 16.69
CA ASP A 471 30.76 30.98 17.11
C ASP A 471 31.70 31.15 15.90
N ALA A 472 32.29 32.35 15.77
CA ALA A 472 33.22 32.66 14.69
C ALA A 472 34.51 31.81 14.71
N THR A 473 34.85 31.20 15.85
CA THR A 473 36.03 30.33 15.99
C THR A 473 35.80 28.90 15.46
N MET A 474 34.56 28.54 15.11
CA MET A 474 34.15 27.21 14.64
C MET A 474 33.74 27.16 13.16
N LYS A 475 34.08 28.19 12.39
CA LYS A 475 33.72 28.29 10.95
C LYS A 475 34.32 27.18 10.08
N ASP A 476 35.44 26.60 10.52
CA ASP A 476 36.13 25.54 9.78
C ASP A 476 35.69 24.13 10.19
N THR A 477 34.88 23.98 11.25
CA THR A 477 34.33 22.69 11.66
C THR A 477 33.25 22.24 10.69
N THR A 478 33.46 21.09 10.06
CA THR A 478 32.46 20.47 9.17
C THR A 478 31.35 19.83 10.01
N LEU A 479 30.10 20.26 9.86
CA LEU A 479 28.94 19.69 10.55
C LEU A 479 28.21 18.70 9.64
N VAL A 480 28.04 17.47 10.11
CA VAL A 480 27.33 16.40 9.40
C VAL A 480 26.13 15.99 10.24
N ALA A 481 24.91 16.14 9.72
CA ALA A 481 23.70 15.70 10.40
C ALA A 481 23.48 14.19 10.19
N LEU A 482 23.12 13.46 11.25
CA LEU A 482 22.52 12.14 11.15
C LEU A 482 21.00 12.27 11.33
N THR A 483 20.22 11.66 10.45
CA THR A 483 18.76 11.69 10.55
C THR A 483 18.15 10.31 10.34
N GLY A 484 17.17 9.94 11.16
CA GLY A 484 16.33 8.76 10.93
C GLY A 484 15.31 8.94 9.79
N TYR A 485 15.21 10.16 9.25
CA TYR A 485 14.23 10.55 8.23
C TYR A 485 14.93 11.30 7.09
N GLY A 486 14.93 10.72 5.89
CA GLY A 486 15.61 11.25 4.71
C GLY A 486 14.80 12.21 3.84
N SER A 487 13.84 12.95 4.40
CA SER A 487 13.04 13.88 3.59
C SER A 487 13.87 15.10 3.18
N ARG A 488 13.71 15.61 1.94
CA ARG A 488 14.40 16.83 1.51
C ARG A 488 14.03 18.06 2.36
N GLU A 489 12.85 18.09 2.99
CA GLU A 489 12.46 19.17 3.91
C GLU A 489 13.37 19.18 5.14
N GLN A 490 13.61 18.03 5.75
CA GLN A 490 14.54 17.90 6.88
C GLN A 490 15.99 18.09 6.45
N GLN A 491 16.37 17.67 5.23
CA GLN A 491 17.69 17.97 4.69
C GLN A 491 17.86 19.49 4.49
N ALA A 492 16.87 20.17 3.91
CA ALA A 492 16.88 21.61 3.72
C ALA A 492 16.90 22.35 5.06
N GLU A 493 16.13 21.87 6.05
CA GLU A 493 16.11 22.41 7.41
C GLU A 493 17.46 22.21 8.11
N ALA A 494 18.12 21.06 7.91
CA ALA A 494 19.46 20.80 8.46
C ALA A 494 20.50 21.73 7.83
N LEU A 495 20.49 21.87 6.51
CA LEU A 495 21.38 22.80 5.81
C LEU A 495 21.11 24.25 6.24
N ALA A 496 19.84 24.64 6.39
CA ALA A 496 19.45 25.98 6.85
C ALA A 496 19.85 26.25 8.32
N ALA A 497 19.83 25.22 9.17
CA ALA A 497 20.32 25.31 10.55
C ALA A 497 21.85 25.43 10.63
N GLY A 498 22.56 25.08 9.56
CA GLY A 498 24.00 25.28 9.43
C GLY A 498 24.83 24.01 9.22
N PHE A 499 24.21 22.85 8.99
CA PHE A 499 24.93 21.63 8.61
C PHE A 499 25.54 21.76 7.21
N ASP A 500 26.69 21.10 6.98
CA ASP A 500 27.38 21.05 5.69
C ASP A 500 27.00 19.80 4.88
N ALA A 501 26.60 18.72 5.56
CA ALA A 501 26.16 17.47 4.96
C ALA A 501 25.08 16.79 5.81
N VAL A 502 24.29 15.90 5.20
CA VAL A 502 23.24 15.13 5.88
C VAL A 502 23.36 13.67 5.47
N LEU A 503 23.45 12.78 6.45
CA LEU A 503 23.46 11.33 6.30
C LEU A 503 22.16 10.75 6.87
N VAL A 504 21.55 9.82 6.12
CA VAL A 504 20.33 9.15 6.55
C VAL A 504 20.71 7.83 7.24
N LYS A 505 20.14 7.56 8.41
CA LYS A 505 20.28 6.28 9.10
C LYS A 505 19.46 5.21 8.33
N PRO A 506 20.01 4.00 8.07
CA PRO A 506 21.30 3.50 8.52
C PRO A 506 22.48 4.07 7.73
N VAL A 507 23.50 4.56 8.45
CA VAL A 507 24.66 5.23 7.85
C VAL A 507 25.52 4.24 7.06
N GLU A 508 25.76 4.54 5.79
CA GLU A 508 26.68 3.74 4.96
C GLU A 508 28.14 4.13 5.24
N ALA A 509 28.96 3.14 5.60
CA ALA A 509 30.37 3.35 5.95
C ALA A 509 31.18 4.02 4.82
N GLN A 510 30.84 3.72 3.56
CA GLN A 510 31.53 4.30 2.41
C GLN A 510 31.20 5.79 2.20
N GLU A 511 29.93 6.17 2.40
CA GLU A 511 29.47 7.55 2.31
C GLU A 511 30.12 8.40 3.43
N LEU A 512 30.10 7.91 4.66
CA LEU A 512 30.79 8.56 5.78
C LEU A 512 32.29 8.71 5.51
N ARG A 513 32.94 7.66 5.00
CA ARG A 513 34.38 7.69 4.68
C ARG A 513 34.72 8.73 3.60
N GLN A 514 33.85 8.92 2.60
CA GLN A 514 34.03 9.95 1.58
C GLN A 514 33.93 11.37 2.17
N ILE A 515 32.96 11.61 3.06
CA ILE A 515 32.82 12.89 3.76
C ILE A 515 34.08 13.18 4.59
N LEU A 516 34.55 12.17 5.36
CA LEU A 516 35.73 12.31 6.21
C LEU A 516 37.05 12.44 5.44
N ALA A 517 37.14 11.92 4.21
CA ALA A 517 38.29 12.10 3.33
C ALA A 517 38.44 13.53 2.77
N GLY A 518 37.41 14.37 2.92
CA GLY A 518 37.50 15.80 2.60
C GLY A 518 37.37 16.15 1.13
N GLY A 519 36.41 15.55 0.41
CA GLY A 519 36.04 16.01 -0.92
C GLY A 519 35.81 17.53 -0.93
N SER A 520 36.62 18.25 -1.68
CA SER A 520 36.71 19.72 -1.74
C SER A 520 35.50 20.43 -2.37
N HIS A 521 34.32 19.81 -2.35
CA HIS A 521 33.09 20.35 -2.95
C HIS A 521 32.18 21.11 -1.98
N PHE A 522 32.46 21.13 -0.67
CA PHE A 522 31.54 21.72 0.32
C PHE A 522 31.80 23.20 0.64
N ARG A 523 32.82 23.85 0.06
CA ARG A 523 33.00 25.30 0.23
C ARG A 523 32.19 26.08 -0.81
N ARG A 524 31.03 26.57 -0.35
CA ARG A 524 30.24 27.70 -0.86
C ARG A 524 29.85 27.65 -2.35
N ALA A 525 28.61 27.27 -2.62
CA ALA A 525 27.81 28.03 -3.58
C ALA A 525 27.15 29.18 -2.78
N VAL A 526 27.61 30.41 -3.03
CA VAL A 526 26.90 31.64 -2.62
C VAL A 526 25.76 31.88 -3.59
#